data_AF-A0A7C4YRH8-F1
#
_entry.id   AF-A0A7C4YRH8-F1
#
_cell.length_a   1.000
_cell.length_b   1.000
_cell.length_c   1.000
_cell.angle_alpha   90.00
_cell.angle_beta   90.00
_cell.angle_gamma   90.00
#
_symmetry.space_group_name_H-M   'P 1'
#
loop_
_entity.id
_entity.type
_entity.pdbx_description
1 polymer ?
#
loop_
_entity_poly.entity_id
_entity_poly.type
_entity_poly.pdbx_seq_one_letter_code
_entity_poly.pdbx_strand_id
1 'polypeptide(L)'
;MARSTLSRTVCILALVAALYLALGAGFHFAWKNALDACRQVREAAGEFVEPEVFWRPIGLMFDMLYWPVYAWANIYHDGTPFATPCTH
;
A
#
# COMPACT_ATOMS: atom_id res chain seq x y z
N MET A 1 34.48 -18.87 -12.16
CA MET A 1 33.03 -19.06 -12.43
C MET A 1 32.12 -18.62 -11.28
N ALA A 2 32.44 -18.83 -9.99
CA ALA A 2 31.54 -18.47 -8.89
C ALA A 2 31.20 -16.96 -8.74
N ARG A 3 32.13 -16.06 -9.11
CA ARG A 3 31.96 -14.60 -8.96
C ARG A 3 30.89 -14.00 -9.90
N SER A 4 30.73 -14.56 -11.11
CA SER A 4 29.72 -14.10 -12.08
C SER A 4 28.32 -14.60 -11.72
N THR A 5 28.21 -15.78 -11.13
CA THR A 5 26.93 -16.32 -10.64
C THR A 5 26.42 -15.55 -9.43
N LEU A 6 27.29 -15.24 -8.46
CA LEU A 6 26.93 -14.44 -7.28
C LEU A 6 26.43 -13.04 -7.67
N SER A 7 27.11 -12.38 -8.60
CA SER A 7 26.71 -11.07 -9.13
C SER A 7 25.32 -11.12 -9.80
N ARG A 8 25.07 -12.13 -10.63
CA ARG A 8 23.75 -12.34 -11.26
C ARG A 8 22.65 -12.56 -10.24
N THR A 9 22.86 -13.40 -9.24
CA THR A 9 21.88 -13.66 -8.18
C THR A 9 21.55 -12.40 -7.39
N VAL A 10 22.56 -11.61 -7.00
CA VAL A 10 22.36 -10.33 -6.30
C VAL A 10 21.57 -9.35 -7.16
N CYS A 11 21.87 -9.22 -8.45
CA CYS A 11 21.11 -8.35 -9.34
C CYS A 11 19.64 -8.78 -9.46
N ILE A 12 19.36 -10.08 -9.59
CA ILE A 12 17.98 -10.58 -9.66
C ILE A 12 17.23 -10.27 -8.36
N LEU A 13 17.84 -10.53 -7.20
CA LEU A 13 17.23 -10.22 -5.91
C LEU A 13 16.97 -8.73 -5.73
N ALA A 14 17.93 -7.88 -6.14
CA ALA A 14 17.77 -6.43 -6.11
C ALA A 14 16.62 -5.96 -7.01
N LEU A 15 16.48 -6.53 -8.21
CA LEU A 15 15.38 -6.22 -9.12
C LEU A 15 14.03 -6.65 -8.55
N VAL A 16 13.93 -7.86 -7.98
CA VAL A 16 12.71 -8.34 -7.34
C VAL A 16 12.34 -7.46 -6.15
N ALA A 17 13.31 -7.10 -5.30
CA ALA A 17 13.09 -6.20 -4.17
C ALA A 17 12.62 -4.81 -4.64
N ALA A 18 13.23 -4.25 -5.68
CA ALA A 18 12.82 -2.96 -6.24
C ALA A 18 11.39 -3.02 -6.80
N LEU A 19 11.04 -4.07 -7.55
CA LEU A 19 9.69 -4.27 -8.05
C LEU A 19 8.68 -4.42 -6.91
N TYR A 20 9.00 -5.18 -5.87
CA TYR A 20 8.14 -5.35 -4.70
C TYR A 20 7.86 -4.01 -4.02
N LEU A 21 8.89 -3.21 -3.78
CA LEU A 21 8.76 -1.90 -3.16
C LEU A 21 8.01 -0.91 -4.05
N ALA A 22 8.20 -0.96 -5.36
CA ALA A 22 7.46 -0.13 -6.32
C ALA A 22 5.96 -0.46 -6.33
N LEU A 23 5.61 -1.74 -6.28
CA LEU A 23 4.21 -2.18 -6.15
C LEU A 23 3.61 -1.73 -4.82
N GLY A 24 4.35 -1.85 -3.72
CA GLY A 24 3.91 -1.38 -2.41
C GLY A 24 3.72 0.14 -2.35
N ALA A 25 4.59 0.92 -2.99
CA ALA A 25 4.39 2.36 -3.14
C ALA A 25 3.14 2.68 -3.98
N GLY A 26 2.93 1.95 -5.09
CA GLY A 26 1.73 2.08 -5.91
C GLY A 26 0.46 1.76 -5.12
N PHE A 27 0.47 0.70 -4.31
CA PHE A 27 -0.60 0.33 -3.40
C PHE A 27 -0.91 1.46 -2.41
N HIS A 28 0.10 2.02 -1.74
CA HIS A 28 -0.06 3.13 -0.81
C HIS A 28 -0.78 4.32 -1.45
N PHE A 29 -0.33 4.78 -2.62
CA PHE A 29 -0.96 5.92 -3.28
C PHE A 29 -2.37 5.63 -3.76
N ALA A 30 -2.64 4.43 -4.29
CA ALA A 30 -3.98 4.03 -4.72
C ALA A 30 -4.95 3.98 -3.54
N TRP A 31 -4.56 3.34 -2.43
CA TRP A 31 -5.34 3.30 -1.19
C TRP A 31 -5.54 4.71 -0.63
N LYS A 32 -4.50 5.53 -0.58
CA LYS A 32 -4.58 6.90 -0.05
C LYS A 32 -5.54 7.78 -0.86
N ASN A 33 -5.52 7.67 -2.18
CA ASN A 33 -6.47 8.37 -3.05
C ASN A 33 -7.92 7.93 -2.78
N ALA A 34 -8.16 6.63 -2.62
CA ALA A 34 -9.49 6.11 -2.28
C ALA A 34 -9.95 6.63 -0.90
N LEU A 35 -9.05 6.62 0.09
CA LEU A 35 -9.33 7.12 1.44
C LEU A 35 -9.66 8.62 1.41
N ASP A 36 -8.90 9.43 0.68
CA ASP A 36 -9.12 10.87 0.58
C ASP A 36 -10.47 11.18 -0.11
N ALA A 37 -10.83 10.42 -1.16
CA ALA A 37 -12.16 10.53 -1.78
C ALA A 37 -13.28 10.19 -0.78
N CYS A 38 -13.15 9.10 -0.02
CA CYS A 38 -14.09 8.74 1.04
C CYS A 38 -14.21 9.83 2.12
N ARG A 39 -13.07 10.40 2.54
CA ARG A 39 -13.04 11.49 3.53
C ARG A 39 -13.80 12.72 3.05
N GLN A 40 -13.63 13.12 1.79
CA GLN A 40 -14.38 14.26 1.22
C GLN A 40 -15.88 14.02 1.23
N VAL A 41 -16.33 12.81 0.89
CA VAL A 41 -17.75 12.44 0.93
C VAL A 41 -18.30 12.53 2.36
N ARG A 42 -17.57 11.98 3.34
CA ARG A 42 -17.97 11.98 4.75
C ARG A 42 -17.95 13.38 5.36
N GLU A 43 -16.96 14.20 5.01
CA GLU A 43 -16.89 15.61 5.41
C GLU A 43 -18.09 16.40 4.88
N ALA A 44 -18.45 16.21 3.61
CA ALA A 44 -19.62 16.85 3.00
C ALA A 44 -20.94 16.40 3.66
N ALA A 45 -21.00 15.18 4.17
CA ALA A 45 -22.13 14.65 4.95
C ALA A 45 -22.16 15.14 6.41
N GLY A 46 -21.15 15.90 6.85
CA GLY A 46 -21.01 16.36 8.24
C GLY A 46 -20.60 15.25 9.21
N GLU A 47 -20.09 14.12 8.72
CA GLU A 47 -19.61 13.03 9.55
C GLU A 47 -18.20 13.28 10.09
N PHE A 48 -17.86 12.60 11.19
CA PHE A 48 -16.50 12.63 11.73
C PHE A 48 -15.51 12.02 10.74
N VAL A 49 -14.51 12.83 10.36
CA VAL A 49 -13.37 12.43 9.54
C VAL A 49 -12.13 12.30 10.44
N GLU A 50 -11.57 11.10 10.48
CA GLU A 50 -10.40 10.82 11.33
C GLU A 50 -9.18 11.62 10.86
N PRO A 51 -8.47 12.32 11.78
CA PRO A 51 -7.22 12.99 11.46
C PRO A 51 -6.11 11.97 11.11
N GLU A 52 -5.10 12.39 10.36
CA GLU A 52 -3.90 11.57 10.16
C GLU A 52 -3.11 11.45 11.47
N VAL A 53 -3.26 10.33 12.18
CA VAL A 53 -2.63 10.10 13.50
C VAL A 53 -1.22 9.52 13.42
N PHE A 54 -0.85 8.85 12.32
CA PHE A 54 0.50 8.34 12.13
C PHE A 54 1.36 9.29 11.31
N TRP A 55 2.64 9.40 11.67
CA TRP A 55 3.64 10.09 10.86
C TRP A 55 3.60 9.51 9.43
N ARG A 56 3.41 10.36 8.43
CA ARG A 56 3.19 9.96 7.02
C ARG A 56 4.20 8.92 6.50
N PRO A 57 5.51 9.07 6.73
CA PRO A 57 6.50 8.05 6.38
C PRO A 57 6.32 6.69 7.06
N ILE A 58 5.75 6.61 8.27
CA ILE A 58 5.46 5.32 8.92
C ILE A 58 4.40 4.59 8.11
N GLY A 59 3.28 5.25 7.78
CA GLY A 59 2.21 4.66 6.97
C GLY A 59 2.72 4.13 5.63
N LEU A 60 3.49 4.96 4.91
CA LEU A 60 4.13 4.56 3.65
C LEU A 60 5.01 3.31 3.82
N MET A 61 5.86 3.27 4.84
CA MET A 61 6.74 2.12 5.08
C MET A 61 5.97 0.83 5.35
N PHE A 62 4.90 0.91 6.14
CA PHE A 62 4.03 -0.24 6.41
C PHE A 62 3.37 -0.75 5.12
N ASP A 63 2.78 0.15 4.33
CA ASP A 63 2.16 -0.24 3.06
C ASP A 63 3.19 -0.81 2.09
N MET A 64 4.37 -0.22 1.97
CA MET A 64 5.42 -0.73 1.09
C MET A 64 5.88 -2.15 1.44
N LEU A 65 5.92 -2.48 2.74
CA LEU A 65 6.40 -3.78 3.21
C LEU A 65 5.29 -4.83 3.29
N TYR A 66 4.06 -4.43 3.61
CA TYR A 66 2.95 -5.35 3.92
C TYR A 66 1.77 -5.27 2.94
N TRP A 67 1.90 -4.53 1.82
CA TRP A 67 0.84 -4.42 0.82
C TRP A 67 0.20 -5.74 0.38
N PRO A 68 0.90 -6.89 0.24
CA PRO A 68 0.23 -8.11 -0.21
C PRO A 68 -0.75 -8.63 0.83
N VAL A 69 -0.42 -8.48 2.11
CA VAL A 69 -1.27 -8.89 3.24
C VAL A 69 -2.50 -8.00 3.30
N TYR A 70 -2.31 -6.68 3.20
CA TYR A 70 -3.44 -5.73 3.19
C TYR A 70 -4.33 -5.91 1.96
N ALA A 71 -3.75 -5.99 0.76
CA ALA A 71 -4.50 -6.22 -0.47
C ALA A 71 -5.31 -7.52 -0.42
N TRP A 72 -4.71 -8.61 0.07
CA TRP A 72 -5.39 -9.89 0.21
C TRP A 72 -6.55 -9.81 1.21
N ALA A 73 -6.30 -9.26 2.40
CA ALA A 73 -7.31 -9.12 3.44
C ALA A 73 -8.49 -8.27 2.96
N ASN A 74 -8.21 -7.12 2.33
CA ASN A 74 -9.23 -6.22 1.81
C ASN A 74 -10.02 -6.86 0.66
N ILE A 75 -9.38 -7.59 -0.25
CA ILE A 75 -10.10 -8.32 -1.31
C ILE A 75 -11.01 -9.39 -0.69
N TYR A 76 -10.51 -10.12 0.31
CA TYR A 76 -11.28 -11.18 0.96
C TYR A 76 -12.50 -10.66 1.73
N HIS A 77 -12.36 -9.53 2.43
CA HIS A 77 -13.43 -8.97 3.26
C HIS A 77 -14.34 -7.99 2.52
N ASP A 78 -13.80 -7.21 1.59
CA ASP A 78 -14.44 -6.03 1.02
C ASP A 78 -14.55 -6.07 -0.52
N GLY A 79 -13.99 -7.10 -1.17
CA GLY A 79 -14.03 -7.26 -2.62
C GLY A 79 -13.14 -6.27 -3.40
N THR A 80 -12.33 -5.46 -2.71
CA THR A 80 -11.41 -4.49 -3.31
C THR A 80 -10.10 -4.45 -2.54
N PRO A 81 -8.93 -4.30 -3.19
CA PRO A 81 -7.66 -4.15 -2.47
C PRO A 81 -7.55 -2.81 -1.72
N PHE A 82 -8.38 -1.82 -2.06
CA PHE A 82 -8.31 -0.46 -1.55
C PHE A 82 -9.51 -0.14 -0.65
N ALA A 83 -9.78 -1.00 0.33
CA ALA A 83 -10.89 -0.83 1.25
C ALA A 83 -10.74 0.47 2.08
N THR A 84 -11.87 1.14 2.30
CA THR A 84 -12.01 2.38 3.07
C THR A 84 -13.28 2.30 3.91
N PRO A 85 -13.51 3.23 4.87
CA PRO A 85 -14.77 3.27 5.60
C PRO A 85 -16.03 3.40 4.72
N CYS A 86 -15.88 3.85 3.47
CA CYS A 86 -16.97 4.00 2.50
C CYS A 86 -17.19 2.76 1.62
N THR A 87 -16.50 1.65 1.89
CA THR A 87 -16.60 0.41 1.09
C THR A 87 -17.85 -0.42 1.45
N HIS A 88 -18.65 0.00 2.44
CA HIS A 88 -19.91 -0.63 2.86
C HIS A 88 -21.08 0.33 2.83
#